data_AF-A0A364RBJ9-F1
#
_entry.id   AF-A0A364RBJ9-F1
#
_cell.length_a   1.000
_cell.length_b   1.000
_cell.length_c   1.000
_cell.angle_alpha   90.00
_cell.angle_beta   90.00
_cell.angle_gamma   90.00
#
_symmetry.space_group_name_H-M   'P 1'
#
loop_
_entity.id
_entity.type
_entity.pdbx_description
1 polymer ?
#
loop_
_entity_poly.entity_id
_entity_poly.type
_entity_poly.pdbx_seq_one_letter_code
_entity_poly.pdbx_strand_id
1 'polypeptide(L)'
;MNKQTILLVMKKAVPMLLFYLFFATILRLWEPIKNMFSGLPVDWTAEFAKIEYTRMLIFAVLVSVYVGYRELKRQQAREEITQPEN
;
A
#
# COMPACT_ATOMS: atom_id res chain seq x y z
N MET A 1 -19.01 -14.37 -4.65
CA MET A 1 -17.55 -14.22 -4.47
C MET A 1 -17.12 -15.17 -3.35
N ASN A 2 -16.27 -16.15 -3.64
CA ASN A 2 -15.97 -17.22 -2.69
C ASN A 2 -15.09 -16.70 -1.55
N LYS A 3 -15.26 -17.19 -0.30
CA LYS A 3 -14.49 -16.69 0.88
C LYS A 3 -12.98 -16.79 0.67
N GLN A 4 -12.53 -17.81 -0.07
CA GLN A 4 -11.13 -18.03 -0.43
C GLN A 4 -10.56 -16.92 -1.33
N THR A 5 -11.36 -16.42 -2.28
CA THR A 5 -10.98 -15.33 -3.18
C THR A 5 -10.75 -14.03 -2.42
N ILE A 6 -11.62 -13.70 -1.45
CA ILE A 6 -11.45 -12.52 -0.59
C ILE A 6 -10.17 -12.63 0.24
N LEU A 7 -9.94 -13.79 0.84
CA LEU A 7 -8.74 -14.03 1.67
C LEU A 7 -7.46 -13.86 0.84
N LEU A 8 -7.46 -14.33 -0.41
CA LEU A 8 -6.32 -14.22 -1.31
C LEU A 8 -6.06 -12.77 -1.74
N VAL A 9 -7.11 -12.01 -2.04
CA VAL A 9 -7.02 -10.58 -2.35
C VAL A 9 -6.49 -9.81 -1.16
N MET A 10 -7.02 -10.06 0.06
CA MET A 10 -6.53 -9.39 1.26
C MET A 10 -5.07 -9.72 1.55
N LYS A 11 -4.64 -10.98 1.36
CA LYS A 11 -3.23 -11.39 1.51
C LYS A 11 -2.28 -10.64 0.58
N LYS A 12 -2.74 -10.12 -0.56
CA LYS A 12 -1.91 -9.35 -1.50
C LYS A 12 -2.09 -7.85 -1.35
N ALA A 13 -3.31 -7.38 -1.14
CA ALA A 13 -3.64 -5.96 -1.00
C ALA A 13 -3.14 -5.37 0.31
N VAL A 14 -3.25 -6.09 1.44
CA VAL A 14 -2.84 -5.57 2.76
C VAL A 14 -1.34 -5.34 2.86
N PRO A 15 -0.44 -6.26 2.46
CA PRO A 15 0.99 -5.97 2.44
C PRO A 15 1.35 -4.81 1.53
N MET A 16 0.64 -4.66 0.40
CA MET A 16 0.88 -3.56 -0.54
C MET A 16 0.44 -2.21 0.05
N LEU A 17 -0.71 -2.19 0.74
CA LEU A 17 -1.18 -1.04 1.49
C LEU A 17 -0.14 -0.61 2.55
N LEU A 18 0.34 -1.56 3.36
CA LEU A 18 1.36 -1.30 4.38
C LEU A 18 2.66 -0.79 3.76
N PHE A 19 3.10 -1.37 2.64
CA PHE A 19 4.27 -0.92 1.91
C PHE A 19 4.14 0.54 1.43
N TYR A 20 3.00 0.90 0.84
CA TYR A 20 2.75 2.27 0.40
C TYR A 20 2.71 3.27 1.55
N LEU A 21 2.02 2.93 2.64
CA LEU A 21 1.97 3.80 3.82
C LEU A 21 3.35 4.00 4.44
N PHE A 22 4.13 2.93 4.57
CA PHE A 22 5.50 2.97 5.07
C PHE A 22 6.39 3.86 4.20
N PHE A 23 6.37 3.63 2.88
CA PHE A 23 7.19 4.38 1.94
C PHE A 23 6.80 5.87 1.90
N ALA A 24 5.51 6.19 1.88
CA ALA A 24 5.02 7.56 1.92
C ALA A 24 5.43 8.29 3.22
N THR A 25 5.42 7.57 4.35
CA THR A 25 5.88 8.10 5.63
C THR A 25 7.37 8.39 5.60
N ILE A 26 8.20 7.49 5.06
CA ILE A 26 9.64 7.72 4.89
C ILE A 26 9.91 8.95 4.04
N LEU A 27 9.26 9.07 2.88
CA LEU A 27 9.47 10.21 1.98
C LEU A 27 9.16 11.54 2.66
N ARG A 28 8.12 11.59 3.51
CA ARG A 28 7.70 12.81 4.21
C ARG A 28 8.60 13.14 5.39
N LEU A 29 9.13 12.13 6.07
CA LEU A 29 10.07 12.31 7.18
C LEU A 29 11.51 12.51 6.73
N TRP A 30 11.83 12.30 5.44
CA TRP A 30 13.18 12.44 4.91
C TRP A 30 13.81 13.81 5.16
N GLU A 31 13.06 14.89 4.92
CA GLU A 31 13.53 16.26 5.17
C GLU A 31 13.75 16.56 6.66
N PRO A 32 12.77 16.30 7.57
CA PRO A 32 12.98 16.39 9.01
C PRO A 32 14.20 15.60 9.50
N ILE A 33 14.37 14.36 9.02
CA ILE A 33 15.51 13.51 9.37
C ILE A 33 16.83 14.15 8.92
N LYS A 34 16.89 14.67 7.69
CA LYS A 34 18.07 15.37 7.17
C LYS A 34 18.40 16.62 8.00
N ASN A 35 17.39 17.39 8.38
CA ASN A 35 17.56 18.57 9.21
C ASN A 35 18.11 18.20 10.60
N MET A 36 17.62 17.12 11.20
CA MET A 36 18.14 16.58 12.46
C MET A 36 19.62 16.20 12.35
N PHE A 37 20.01 15.47 11.28
CA PHE A 37 21.42 15.11 11.05
C PHE A 37 22.32 16.31 10.75
N SER A 38 21.74 17.42 10.30
CA SER A 38 22.46 18.68 10.06
C SER A 38 22.57 19.56 11.33
N GLY A 39 22.07 19.09 12.48
CA GLY A 39 22.08 19.82 13.74
C GLY A 39 20.99 20.90 13.86
N LEU A 40 20.03 20.94 12.94
CA LEU A 40 18.89 21.87 13.03
C LEU A 40 17.84 21.32 14.01
N PRO A 41 17.22 22.19 14.82
CA PRO A 41 16.11 21.77 15.69
C PRO A 41 14.92 21.32 14.83
N VAL A 42 14.35 20.17 15.17
CA VAL A 42 13.17 19.60 14.50
C VAL A 42 12.06 19.46 15.51
N ASP A 43 10.92 20.10 15.25
CA ASP A 43 9.69 19.90 16.01
C ASP A 43 8.91 18.72 15.42
N TRP A 44 9.11 17.55 16.03
CA TRP A 44 8.44 16.32 15.62
C TRP A 44 6.92 16.41 15.71
N THR A 45 6.37 17.16 16.67
CA THR A 45 4.92 17.30 16.83
C THR A 45 4.33 18.04 15.63
N ALA A 46 4.98 19.12 15.21
CA ALA A 46 4.57 19.88 14.03
C ALA A 46 4.76 19.07 12.74
N GLU A 47 5.87 18.34 12.58
CA GLU A 47 6.12 17.53 11.40
C GLU A 47 5.12 16.37 11.26
N PHE A 48 4.77 15.68 12.34
CA PHE A 48 3.73 14.65 12.33
C PHE A 48 2.32 15.23 12.10
N ALA A 49 2.02 16.42 12.64
CA ALA A 49 0.76 17.10 12.40
C ALA A 49 0.56 17.51 10.92
N LYS A 50 1.65 17.77 10.20
CA LYS A 50 1.63 18.03 8.75
C LYS A 50 1.33 16.76 7.94
N ILE A 51 1.39 15.56 8.51
CA ILE A 51 1.11 14.34 7.77
C ILE A 51 -0.40 14.19 7.59
N GLU A 52 -0.88 14.37 6.35
CA GLU A 52 -2.27 14.15 5.98
C GLU A 52 -2.55 12.63 5.86
N TYR A 53 -2.55 11.92 7.00
CA TYR A 53 -2.74 10.47 7.06
C TYR A 53 -4.01 10.02 6.33
N THR A 54 -5.10 10.78 6.43
CA THR A 54 -6.36 10.47 5.76
C THR A 54 -6.21 10.42 4.24
N ARG A 55 -5.52 11.39 3.63
CA ARG A 55 -5.33 11.40 2.17
C ARG A 55 -4.40 10.28 1.72
N MET A 56 -3.32 10.05 2.47
CA MET A 56 -2.41 8.92 2.20
C MET A 56 -3.14 7.57 2.28
N LEU A 57 -3.99 7.39 3.28
CA LEU A 57 -4.77 6.18 3.47
C LEU A 57 -5.75 5.96 2.30
N ILE A 58 -6.46 7.00 1.87
CA ILE A 58 -7.40 6.90 0.73
C ILE A 58 -6.65 6.46 -0.53
N PHE A 59 -5.53 7.11 -0.87
CA PHE A 59 -4.73 6.72 -2.04
C PHE A 59 -4.19 5.31 -1.94
N ALA A 60 -3.64 4.93 -0.78
CA ALA A 60 -3.07 3.60 -0.57
C ALA A 60 -4.15 2.51 -0.65
N VAL A 61 -5.37 2.76 -0.14
CA VAL A 61 -6.52 1.85 -0.28
C VAL A 61 -6.93 1.71 -1.74
N LEU A 62 -7.08 2.81 -2.48
CA LEU A 62 -7.45 2.76 -3.90
C LEU A 62 -6.44 1.96 -4.73
N VAL A 63 -5.14 2.23 -4.54
CA VAL A 63 -4.07 1.52 -5.25
C VAL A 63 -4.04 0.04 -4.87
N SER A 64 -4.14 -0.29 -3.59
CA SER A 64 -4.11 -1.70 -3.13
C SER A 64 -5.31 -2.50 -3.63
N VAL A 65 -6.51 -1.92 -3.66
CA VAL A 65 -7.71 -2.55 -4.23
C VAL A 65 -7.55 -2.74 -5.74
N TYR A 66 -7.07 -1.73 -6.46
CA TYR A 66 -6.83 -1.83 -7.90
C TYR A 66 -5.83 -2.93 -8.25
N VAL A 67 -4.71 -3.00 -7.52
CA VAL A 67 -3.70 -4.05 -7.71
C VAL A 67 -4.26 -5.43 -7.35
N GLY A 68 -4.98 -5.55 -6.24
CA GLY A 68 -5.63 -6.81 -5.84
C GLY A 68 -6.61 -7.32 -6.89
N TYR A 69 -7.40 -6.42 -7.50
CA TYR A 69 -8.32 -6.75 -8.57
C TYR A 69 -7.62 -7.16 -9.87
N ARG A 70 -6.55 -6.45 -10.26
CA ARG A 70 -5.74 -6.78 -11.43
C ARG A 70 -5.10 -8.16 -11.30
N GLU A 71 -4.59 -8.48 -10.12
CA GLU A 71 -3.95 -9.77 -9.86
C GLU A 71 -4.97 -10.91 -9.87
N LEU A 72 -6.18 -10.67 -9.34
CA LEU A 72 -7.27 -11.64 -9.40
C LEU A 72 -7.68 -11.97 -10.85
N LYS A 73 -7.77 -10.96 -11.73
CA LYS A 73 -8.00 -11.20 -13.18
C LYS A 73 -6.89 -12.04 -13.81
N ARG A 74 -5.63 -11.82 -13.43
CA ARG A 74 -4.49 -12.59 -13.94
C ARG A 74 -4.52 -14.05 -13.48
N GLN A 75 -5.02 -14.32 -12.27
CA GLN A 75 -5.13 -15.67 -11.75
C GLN A 75 -6.27 -16.44 -12.42
N GLN A 76 -7.43 -15.82 -12.59
CA GLN A 76 -8.55 -16.40 -13.36
C GLN A 76 -8.12 -16.78 -14.78
N ALA A 77 -7.40 -15.89 -15.47
CA ALA A 77 -6.86 -16.18 -16.80
C ALA A 77 -5.84 -17.35 -16.81
N ARG A 78 -5.11 -17.60 -15.71
CA ARG A 78 -4.19 -18.75 -15.60
C ARG A 78 -4.94 -20.05 -15.32
N GLU A 79 -6.00 -19.99 -14.52
CA GLU A 79 -6.84 -21.14 -14.20
C GLU A 79 -7.66 -21.61 -15.42
N GLU A 80 -8.17 -20.69 -16.25
CA GLU A 80 -8.86 -21.02 -17.51
C GLU A 80 -7.96 -21.71 -18.54
N ILE A 81 -6.67 -21.39 -18.60
CA ILE A 81 -5.70 -22.03 -19.52
C ILE A 81 -5.30 -23.44 -19.05
N THR A 82 -5.50 -23.76 -17.76
CA THR A 82 -5.01 -25.02 -17.16
C THR A 82 -6.11 -26.09 -17.06
N GLN A 83 -7.35 -25.80 -17.44
CA GLN A 83 -8.36 -26.84 -17.63
C GLN A 83 -8.21 -27.44 -19.04
N PRO A 84 -7.68 -28.67 -19.21
CA PRO A 84 -7.79 -29.34 -20.49
C PRO A 84 -9.28 -29.61 -20.75
N GLU A 85 -9.74 -29.24 -21.95
CA GLU A 85 -11.00 -29.73 -22.53
C GLU A 85 -11.10 -31.24 -22.28
N ASN A 86 -12.06 -31.63 -21.44
CA ASN A 86 -12.58 -32.99 -21.36
C ASN A 86 -14.00 -32.96 -21.93
#